data_AF-A0A961YMU4-F1
#
_entry.id   AF-A0A961YMU4-F1
#
_cell.length_a   1.000
_cell.length_b   1.000
_cell.length_c   1.000
_cell.angle_alpha   90.00
_cell.angle_beta   90.00
_cell.angle_gamma   90.00
#
_symmetry.space_group_name_H-M   'P 1'
#
loop_
_entity.id
_entity.type
_entity.pdbx_description
1 polymer ?
#
loop_
_entity_poly.entity_id
_entity_poly.type
_entity_poly.pdbx_seq_one_letter_code
_entity_poly.pdbx_strand_id
1 'polypeptide(L)'
;MSTANKTSKSLSLAEGGFLGVMALGALLSFIVAGKALDTPMMIHGYIFALAAIAAAVAVLRRFSNRPAEPAPQEINGRPNYNDGVVRFLTLITVFWGVVGFTVGLVVALQLAFPVLNLDFEFTAFSRLRPLHTSAVIFAFGGNALLASSFYVVQRTCHARLAGDIAPWFVALGYNLFILIAATGYVMGVTQSKEYAEPEWYADL
;
A
#
# COMPACT_ATOMS: atom_id res chain seq x y z
N MET A 1 -29.72 -3.83 41.07
CA MET A 1 -28.60 -3.03 40.55
C MET A 1 -27.69 -3.97 39.77
N SER A 2 -27.85 -4.04 38.43
CA SER A 2 -27.05 -4.93 37.59
C SER A 2 -25.65 -4.34 37.44
N THR A 3 -24.63 -5.04 37.94
CA THR A 3 -23.23 -4.72 37.74
C THR A 3 -22.89 -4.90 36.26
N ALA A 4 -22.94 -3.82 35.49
CA ALA A 4 -22.48 -3.81 34.11
C ALA A 4 -21.01 -4.25 34.08
N ASN A 5 -20.77 -5.43 33.52
CA ASN A 5 -19.45 -6.00 33.36
C ASN A 5 -18.69 -5.11 32.35
N LYS A 6 -17.84 -4.20 32.84
CA LYS A 6 -17.05 -3.30 31.99
C LYS A 6 -16.06 -4.17 31.20
N THR A 7 -16.32 -4.38 29.92
CA THR A 7 -15.41 -5.08 29.01
C THR A 7 -14.05 -4.36 29.02
N SER A 8 -13.03 -5.03 29.56
CA SER A 8 -11.67 -4.48 29.60
C SER A 8 -11.10 -4.43 28.18
N LYS A 9 -10.50 -3.29 27.84
CA LYS A 9 -9.95 -3.04 26.51
C LYS A 9 -8.60 -3.73 26.36
N SER A 10 -8.52 -4.70 25.45
CA SER A 10 -7.28 -5.43 25.13
C SER A 10 -6.95 -5.38 23.65
N LEU A 11 -5.66 -5.53 23.33
CA LEU A 11 -5.21 -5.75 21.96
C LEU A 11 -5.74 -7.09 21.48
N SER A 12 -6.39 -7.08 20.32
CA SER A 12 -6.76 -8.33 19.65
C SER A 12 -5.49 -9.05 19.17
N LEU A 13 -5.58 -10.36 18.95
CA LEU A 13 -4.47 -11.14 18.38
C LEU A 13 -3.97 -10.56 17.06
N ALA A 14 -4.90 -10.06 16.22
CA ALA A 14 -4.56 -9.40 14.96
C ALA A 14 -3.79 -8.08 15.19
N GLU A 15 -4.19 -7.27 16.18
CA GLU A 15 -3.49 -6.03 16.51
C GLU A 15 -2.09 -6.31 17.08
N GLY A 16 -1.99 -7.24 18.04
CA GLY A 16 -0.70 -7.62 18.64
C GLY A 16 0.25 -8.26 17.64
N GLY A 17 -0.23 -9.20 16.83
CA GLY A 17 0.54 -9.85 15.78
C GLY A 17 1.01 -8.85 14.73
N PHE A 18 0.14 -7.95 14.28
CA PHE A 18 0.50 -6.90 13.33
C PHE A 18 1.57 -5.96 13.88
N LEU A 19 1.43 -5.50 15.13
CA LEU A 19 2.42 -4.67 15.79
C LEU A 19 3.78 -5.38 15.91
N GLY A 20 3.78 -6.67 16.23
CA GLY A 20 5.00 -7.49 16.25
C GLY A 20 5.69 -7.56 14.89
N VAL A 21 4.94 -7.82 13.82
CA VAL A 21 5.47 -7.86 12.46
C VAL A 21 6.00 -6.48 12.02
N MET A 22 5.29 -5.39 12.32
CA MET A 22 5.76 -4.04 11.99
C MET A 22 7.00 -3.64 12.79
N ALA A 23 7.09 -3.99 14.07
CA ALA A 23 8.28 -3.71 14.88
C ALA A 23 9.51 -4.48 14.37
N LEU A 24 9.34 -5.78 14.07
CA LEU A 24 10.40 -6.59 13.49
C LEU A 24 10.79 -6.08 12.10
N GLY A 25 9.81 -5.79 11.24
CA GLY A 25 10.02 -5.24 9.90
C GLY A 25 10.78 -3.93 9.96
N ALA A 26 10.38 -2.99 10.82
CA ALA A 26 11.07 -1.71 11.00
C ALA A 26 12.54 -1.89 11.41
N LEU A 27 12.79 -2.79 12.37
CA LEU A 27 14.15 -3.08 12.83
C LEU A 27 15.01 -3.69 11.72
N LEU A 28 14.48 -4.70 11.02
CA LEU A 28 15.19 -5.37 9.93
C LEU A 28 15.47 -4.41 8.78
N SER A 29 14.48 -3.64 8.34
CA SER A 29 14.63 -2.64 7.28
C SER A 29 15.64 -1.56 7.65
N PHE A 30 15.69 -1.13 8.93
CA PHE A 30 16.69 -0.17 9.39
C PHE A 30 18.12 -0.76 9.38
N ILE A 31 18.28 -2.03 9.80
CA ILE A 31 19.57 -2.72 9.74
C ILE A 31 20.02 -2.89 8.28
N VAL A 32 19.12 -3.29 7.38
CA VAL A 32 19.41 -3.41 5.95
C VAL A 32 19.83 -2.06 5.38
N ALA A 33 19.10 -0.98 5.67
CA ALA A 33 19.45 0.36 5.23
C ALA A 33 20.86 0.77 5.72
N GLY A 34 21.19 0.53 6.99
CA GLY A 34 22.51 0.84 7.55
C GLY A 34 23.66 -0.02 7.03
N LYS A 35 23.37 -1.15 6.37
CA LYS A 35 24.36 -2.06 5.79
C LYS A 35 24.35 -2.07 4.25
N ALA A 36 23.46 -1.30 3.63
CA ALA A 36 23.30 -1.29 2.19
C ALA A 36 24.58 -0.76 1.50
N LEU A 37 25.01 -1.46 0.46
CA LEU A 37 26.16 -1.07 -0.35
C LEU A 37 25.79 -0.07 -1.46
N ASP A 38 24.54 -0.11 -1.90
CA ASP A 38 23.98 0.76 -2.91
C ASP A 38 22.94 1.74 -2.31
N THR A 39 22.94 2.96 -2.84
CA THR A 39 22.05 4.04 -2.40
C THR A 39 20.56 3.71 -2.56
N PRO A 40 20.10 3.08 -3.67
CA PRO A 40 18.69 2.74 -3.82
C PRO A 40 18.17 1.75 -2.77
N MET A 41 18.93 0.68 -2.46
CA MET A 41 18.59 -0.26 -1.39
C MET A 41 18.53 0.44 -0.03
N MET A 42 19.49 1.33 0.26
CA MET A 42 19.46 2.14 1.49
C MET A 42 18.17 2.96 1.59
N ILE A 43 17.80 3.68 0.52
CA ILE A 43 16.59 4.50 0.48
C ILE A 43 15.34 3.64 0.66
N HIS A 44 15.22 2.53 -0.07
CA HIS A 44 14.08 1.63 0.05
C HIS A 44 13.99 1.00 1.44
N GLY A 45 15.12 0.62 2.06
CA GLY A 45 15.17 0.16 3.45
C GLY A 45 14.62 1.21 4.43
N TYR A 46 14.97 2.49 4.26
CA TYR A 46 14.40 3.56 5.08
C TYR A 46 12.90 3.79 4.81
N ILE A 47 12.45 3.70 3.56
CA ILE A 47 11.02 3.80 3.22
C ILE A 47 10.22 2.68 3.92
N PHE A 48 10.70 1.44 3.85
CA PHE A 48 10.08 0.31 4.56
C PHE A 48 10.07 0.52 6.08
N ALA A 49 11.19 0.96 6.66
CA ALA A 49 11.27 1.20 8.10
C ALA A 49 10.27 2.29 8.55
N LEU A 50 10.21 3.41 7.83
CA LEU A 50 9.28 4.50 8.11
C LEU A 50 7.82 4.06 7.92
N ALA A 51 7.51 3.31 6.87
CA ALA A 51 6.16 2.78 6.64
C ALA A 51 5.73 1.81 7.74
N ALA A 52 6.62 0.92 8.19
CA ALA A 52 6.35 -0.01 9.28
C ALA A 52 6.13 0.72 10.61
N ILE A 53 6.94 1.73 10.93
CA ILE A 53 6.74 2.59 12.12
C ILE A 53 5.40 3.32 12.02
N ALA A 54 5.09 3.94 10.87
CA ALA A 54 3.84 4.64 10.66
C ALA A 54 2.62 3.73 10.81
N ALA A 55 2.68 2.51 10.27
CA ALA A 55 1.63 1.50 10.40
C ALA A 55 1.45 1.05 11.86
N ALA A 56 2.54 0.82 12.60
CA ALA A 56 2.48 0.49 14.02
C ALA A 56 1.82 1.63 14.82
N VAL A 57 2.23 2.88 14.58
CA VAL A 57 1.62 4.06 15.21
C VAL A 57 0.14 4.18 14.84
N ALA A 58 -0.24 3.94 13.58
CA ALA A 58 -1.64 3.98 13.16
C ALA A 58 -2.49 2.94 13.88
N VAL A 59 -1.97 1.72 14.07
CA VAL A 59 -2.66 0.67 14.84
C VAL A 59 -2.77 1.03 16.32
N LEU A 60 -1.72 1.57 16.94
CA LEU A 60 -1.76 2.02 18.33
C LEU A 60 -2.74 3.18 18.55
N ARG A 61 -2.79 4.14 17.61
CA ARG A 61 -3.77 5.24 17.61
C ARG A 61 -5.18 4.72 17.43
N ARG A 62 -5.39 3.80 16.48
CA ARG A 62 -6.70 3.14 16.28
C ARG A 62 -7.11 2.39 17.53
N PHE A 63 -6.22 1.60 18.14
CA PHE A 63 -6.47 0.91 19.39
C PHE A 63 -6.91 1.91 20.46
N SER A 64 -6.17 3.01 20.65
CA SER A 64 -6.50 4.04 21.63
C SER A 64 -7.88 4.67 21.41
N ASN A 65 -8.27 4.90 20.15
CA ASN A 65 -9.51 5.59 19.79
C ASN A 65 -10.75 4.68 19.65
N ARG A 66 -10.58 3.36 19.45
CA ARG A 66 -11.72 2.44 19.27
C ARG A 66 -12.40 2.07 20.59
N PRO A 67 -13.70 1.74 20.59
CA PRO A 67 -14.36 1.11 21.74
C PRO A 67 -13.75 -0.27 22.06
N ALA A 68 -14.00 -0.77 23.28
CA ALA A 68 -13.53 -2.09 23.70
C ALA A 68 -14.19 -3.23 22.92
N GLU A 69 -15.44 -3.01 22.48
CA GLU A 69 -16.22 -3.99 21.74
C GLU A 69 -15.75 -4.11 20.27
N PRO A 70 -15.75 -5.33 19.70
CA PRO A 70 -15.50 -5.55 18.28
C PRO A 70 -16.51 -4.81 17.40
N ALA A 71 -16.13 -4.52 16.15
CA ALA A 71 -17.08 -3.97 15.19
C ALA A 71 -18.26 -4.94 14.99
N PRO A 72 -19.52 -4.47 15.10
CA PRO A 72 -20.68 -5.32 14.92
C PRO A 72 -20.71 -5.84 13.48
N GLN A 73 -21.06 -7.12 13.29
CA GLN A 73 -21.15 -7.72 11.95
C GLN A 73 -22.40 -7.26 11.20
N GLU A 74 -23.45 -6.88 11.94
CA GLU A 74 -24.70 -6.38 11.40
C GLU A 74 -25.18 -5.14 12.16
N ILE A 75 -25.85 -4.24 11.47
CA ILE A 75 -26.51 -3.06 12.03
C ILE A 75 -27.94 -3.03 11.47
N ASN A 76 -28.95 -3.02 12.35
CA ASN A 76 -30.37 -2.98 11.98
C ASN A 76 -30.79 -4.12 11.02
N GLY A 77 -30.28 -5.34 11.25
CA GLY A 77 -30.60 -6.51 10.43
C GLY A 77 -29.98 -6.49 9.02
N ARG A 78 -28.96 -5.65 8.80
CA ARG A 78 -28.19 -5.60 7.54
C ARG A 78 -26.71 -5.78 7.83
N PRO A 79 -25.94 -6.43 6.95
CA PRO A 79 -24.49 -6.54 7.10
C PRO A 79 -23.81 -5.18 7.24
N ASN A 80 -22.95 -5.04 8.24
CA ASN A 80 -22.11 -3.86 8.46
C ASN A 80 -20.85 -3.95 7.61
N TYR A 81 -20.92 -3.53 6.35
CA TYR A 81 -19.78 -3.59 5.44
C TYR A 81 -18.63 -2.68 5.87
N ASN A 82 -17.40 -3.12 5.59
CA ASN A 82 -16.18 -2.35 5.78
C ASN A 82 -15.94 -1.46 4.55
N ASP A 83 -16.79 -0.48 4.31
CA ASP A 83 -16.67 0.40 3.15
C ASP A 83 -15.53 1.45 3.30
N GLY A 84 -14.95 1.60 4.48
CA GLY A 84 -13.85 2.55 4.72
C GLY A 84 -12.62 2.26 3.86
N VAL A 85 -12.19 0.99 3.82
CA VAL A 85 -11.06 0.56 2.98
C VAL A 85 -11.41 0.61 1.49
N VAL A 86 -12.66 0.30 1.12
CA VAL A 86 -13.12 0.40 -0.27
C VAL A 86 -13.04 1.84 -0.75
N ARG A 87 -13.54 2.81 0.03
CA ARG A 87 -13.47 4.23 -0.32
C ARG A 87 -12.03 4.71 -0.48
N PHE A 88 -11.13 4.29 0.42
CA PHE A 88 -9.70 4.59 0.30
C PHE A 88 -9.13 4.04 -1.01
N LEU A 89 -9.38 2.76 -1.31
CA LEU A 89 -8.92 2.11 -2.53
C LEU A 89 -9.50 2.76 -3.80
N THR A 90 -10.76 3.18 -3.78
CA THR A 90 -11.38 3.91 -4.90
C THR A 90 -10.69 5.26 -5.12
N LEU A 91 -10.43 6.02 -4.05
CA LEU A 91 -9.73 7.31 -4.16
C LEU A 91 -8.30 7.15 -4.66
N ILE A 92 -7.55 6.19 -4.11
CA ILE A 92 -6.17 5.96 -4.51
C ILE A 92 -6.07 5.39 -5.94
N THR A 93 -7.08 4.63 -6.39
CA THR A 93 -7.22 4.20 -7.79
C THR A 93 -7.25 5.42 -8.71
N VAL A 94 -8.12 6.39 -8.44
CA VAL A 94 -8.22 7.62 -9.26
C VAL A 94 -6.91 8.39 -9.25
N PHE A 95 -6.29 8.53 -8.07
CA PHE A 95 -4.98 9.18 -7.93
C PHE A 95 -3.92 8.51 -8.81
N TRP A 96 -3.76 7.19 -8.72
CA TRP A 96 -2.79 6.46 -9.55
C TRP A 96 -3.15 6.45 -11.03
N GLY A 97 -4.45 6.50 -11.37
CA GLY A 97 -4.89 6.69 -12.75
C GLY A 97 -4.38 8.01 -13.32
N VAL A 98 -4.56 9.10 -12.59
CA VAL A 98 -4.03 10.42 -12.99
C VAL A 98 -2.51 10.38 -13.13
N VAL A 99 -1.78 9.82 -12.16
CA VAL A 99 -0.31 9.71 -12.21
C VAL A 99 0.12 8.87 -13.41
N GLY A 100 -0.40 7.65 -13.55
CA GLY A 100 -0.01 6.70 -14.59
C GLY A 100 -0.28 7.24 -16.01
N PHE A 101 -1.45 7.84 -16.24
CA PHE A 101 -1.77 8.43 -17.54
C PHE A 101 -0.96 9.70 -17.81
N THR A 102 -0.63 10.50 -16.80
CA THR A 102 0.25 11.68 -16.95
C THR A 102 1.66 11.25 -17.37
N VAL A 103 2.24 10.25 -16.69
CA VAL A 103 3.56 9.71 -17.10
C VAL A 103 3.48 9.10 -18.50
N GLY A 104 2.36 8.45 -18.85
CA GLY A 104 2.08 7.95 -20.21
C GLY A 104 2.13 9.05 -21.28
N LEU A 105 1.50 10.19 -21.00
CA LEU A 105 1.56 11.36 -21.86
C LEU A 105 2.99 11.90 -21.97
N VAL A 106 3.73 11.99 -20.87
CA VAL A 106 5.13 12.45 -20.87
C VAL A 106 6.00 11.55 -21.75
N VAL A 107 5.94 10.23 -21.58
CA VAL A 107 6.77 9.32 -22.38
C VAL A 107 6.37 9.31 -23.85
N ALA A 108 5.09 9.50 -24.17
CA ALA A 108 4.64 9.70 -25.56
C ALA A 108 5.22 10.99 -26.17
N LEU A 109 5.23 12.09 -25.40
CA LEU A 109 5.84 13.35 -25.84
C LEU A 109 7.36 13.24 -25.99
N GLN A 110 8.05 12.44 -25.17
CA GLN A 110 9.48 12.19 -25.32
C GLN A 110 9.83 11.44 -26.61
N LEU A 111 8.94 10.56 -27.09
CA LEU A 111 9.10 9.92 -28.40
C LEU A 111 8.90 10.91 -29.56
N ALA A 112 7.97 11.86 -29.42
CA ALA A 112 7.73 12.89 -30.43
C ALA A 112 8.79 14.00 -30.43
N PHE A 113 9.23 14.40 -29.23
CA PHE A 113 10.16 15.50 -28.98
C PHE A 113 11.24 15.05 -27.99
N PRO A 114 12.36 14.45 -28.47
CA PRO A 114 13.40 13.89 -27.60
C PRO A 114 14.01 14.86 -26.59
N VAL A 115 13.97 16.18 -26.85
CA VAL A 115 14.41 17.23 -25.92
C VAL A 115 13.72 17.16 -24.56
N LEU A 116 12.52 16.58 -24.48
CA LEU A 116 11.76 16.41 -23.23
C LEU A 116 12.33 15.32 -22.30
N ASN A 117 13.43 14.66 -22.68
CA ASN A 117 14.20 13.83 -21.74
C ASN A 117 15.03 14.67 -20.76
N LEU A 118 15.24 15.97 -21.06
CA LEU A 118 15.93 16.96 -20.23
C LEU A 118 17.41 16.64 -19.90
N ASP A 119 18.02 15.70 -20.62
CA ASP A 119 19.36 15.18 -20.34
C ASP A 119 19.59 14.81 -18.87
N PHE A 120 18.51 14.40 -18.19
CA PHE A 120 18.49 14.08 -16.78
C PHE A 120 17.99 12.65 -16.56
N GLU A 121 18.74 11.88 -15.78
CA GLU A 121 18.54 10.43 -15.68
C GLU A 121 17.16 10.03 -15.15
N PHE A 122 16.61 10.81 -14.21
CA PHE A 122 15.30 10.53 -13.59
C PHE A 122 14.13 10.80 -14.54
N THR A 123 14.33 11.60 -15.58
CA THR A 123 13.31 11.91 -16.59
C THR A 123 13.55 11.18 -17.91
N ALA A 124 14.57 10.32 -18.00
CA ALA A 124 14.85 9.58 -19.21
C ALA A 124 13.72 8.60 -19.56
N PHE A 125 13.38 8.51 -20.84
CA PHE A 125 12.34 7.62 -21.36
C PHE A 125 12.51 6.16 -20.91
N SER A 126 13.76 5.68 -20.85
CA SER A 126 14.07 4.31 -20.40
C SER A 126 13.67 4.02 -18.96
N ARG A 127 13.66 5.03 -18.07
CA ARG A 127 13.22 4.91 -16.67
C ARG A 127 11.74 5.22 -16.49
N LEU A 128 11.21 6.18 -17.24
CA LEU A 128 9.80 6.56 -17.16
C LEU A 128 8.86 5.55 -17.84
N ARG A 129 9.32 4.78 -18.83
CA ARG A 129 8.51 3.72 -19.46
C ARG A 129 8.07 2.64 -18.46
N PRO A 130 8.96 1.96 -17.72
CA PRO A 130 8.56 0.97 -16.72
C PRO A 130 7.76 1.61 -15.56
N LEU A 131 8.02 2.88 -15.24
CA LEU A 131 7.18 3.62 -14.30
C LEU A 131 5.73 3.77 -14.81
N HIS A 132 5.55 4.15 -16.08
CA HIS A 132 4.21 4.28 -16.68
C HIS A 132 3.47 2.94 -16.70
N THR A 133 4.11 1.88 -17.20
CA THR A 133 3.46 0.57 -17.34
C THR A 133 2.99 0.04 -15.99
N SER A 134 3.86 0.07 -14.97
CA SER A 134 3.52 -0.38 -13.62
C SER A 134 2.53 0.54 -12.92
N ALA A 135 2.60 1.87 -13.13
CA ALA A 135 1.62 2.79 -12.58
C ALA A 135 0.21 2.56 -13.16
N VAL A 136 0.08 2.26 -14.46
CA VAL A 136 -1.24 2.00 -15.06
C VAL A 136 -1.76 0.60 -14.71
N ILE A 137 -0.90 -0.42 -14.73
CA ILE A 137 -1.33 -1.81 -14.51
C ILE A 137 -1.49 -2.11 -13.02
N PHE A 138 -0.43 -1.97 -12.24
CA PHE A 138 -0.45 -2.35 -10.83
C PHE A 138 -1.02 -1.23 -9.96
N ALA A 139 -0.61 0.02 -10.17
CA ALA A 139 -1.10 1.08 -9.30
C ALA A 139 -2.56 1.44 -9.57
N PHE A 140 -2.92 1.80 -10.79
CA PHE A 140 -4.30 2.08 -11.17
C PHE A 140 -5.14 0.79 -11.22
N GLY A 141 -4.78 -0.16 -12.11
CA GLY A 141 -5.55 -1.39 -12.30
C GLY A 141 -5.63 -2.27 -11.04
N GLY A 142 -4.51 -2.44 -10.32
CA GLY A 142 -4.47 -3.24 -9.10
C GLY A 142 -5.30 -2.65 -7.96
N ASN A 143 -5.23 -1.33 -7.71
CA ASN A 143 -6.11 -0.70 -6.72
C ASN A 143 -7.58 -0.76 -7.15
N ALA A 144 -7.88 -0.65 -8.46
CA ALA A 144 -9.24 -0.80 -8.97
C ALA A 144 -9.79 -2.22 -8.66
N LEU A 145 -8.98 -3.25 -8.92
CA LEU A 145 -9.32 -4.64 -8.63
C LEU A 145 -9.49 -4.90 -7.14
N LEU A 146 -8.64 -4.33 -6.28
CA LEU A 146 -8.80 -4.45 -4.82
C LEU A 146 -10.10 -3.77 -4.36
N ALA A 147 -10.37 -2.54 -4.82
CA ALA A 147 -11.59 -1.81 -4.48
C ALA A 147 -12.84 -2.59 -4.90
N SER A 148 -12.89 -3.04 -6.16
CA SER A 148 -14.03 -3.78 -6.70
C SER A 148 -14.20 -5.12 -5.99
N SER A 149 -13.12 -5.86 -5.76
CA SER A 149 -13.19 -7.16 -5.09
C SER A 149 -13.68 -7.03 -3.65
N PHE A 150 -13.14 -6.08 -2.88
CA PHE A 150 -13.56 -5.82 -1.51
C PHE A 150 -15.01 -5.33 -1.42
N TYR A 151 -15.46 -4.55 -2.41
CA TYR A 151 -16.85 -4.10 -2.48
C TYR A 151 -17.82 -5.23 -2.82
N VAL A 152 -17.49 -6.00 -3.86
CA VAL A 152 -18.36 -7.05 -4.43
C VAL A 152 -18.46 -8.23 -3.49
N VAL A 153 -17.35 -8.77 -2.97
CA VAL A 153 -17.36 -9.97 -2.12
C VAL A 153 -18.25 -9.81 -0.89
N GLN A 154 -18.26 -8.62 -0.30
CA GLN A 154 -19.10 -8.31 0.84
C GLN A 154 -20.59 -8.36 0.51
N ARG A 155 -20.96 -7.85 -0.67
CA ARG A 155 -22.36 -7.73 -1.11
C ARG A 155 -22.90 -9.03 -1.67
N THR A 156 -22.06 -9.80 -2.37
CA THR A 156 -22.47 -11.11 -2.90
C THR A 156 -22.62 -12.14 -1.79
N CYS A 157 -21.75 -12.08 -0.76
CA CYS A 157 -21.82 -13.01 0.38
C CYS A 157 -22.66 -12.49 1.55
N HIS A 158 -23.16 -11.25 1.47
CA HIS A 158 -23.87 -10.58 2.56
C HIS A 158 -23.10 -10.60 3.90
N ALA A 159 -21.77 -10.41 3.84
CA ALA A 159 -20.89 -10.47 5.00
C ALA A 159 -19.87 -9.34 5.00
N ARG A 160 -19.43 -8.89 6.18
CA ARG A 160 -18.32 -7.95 6.34
C ARG A 160 -16.99 -8.62 5.96
N LEU A 161 -16.02 -7.84 5.46
CA LEU A 161 -14.65 -8.35 5.25
C LEU A 161 -14.07 -8.99 6.50
N ALA A 162 -13.34 -10.09 6.30
CA ALA A 162 -12.68 -10.81 7.37
C ALA A 162 -11.59 -9.96 8.03
N GLY A 163 -11.76 -9.74 9.34
CA GLY A 163 -10.84 -8.97 10.16
C GLY A 163 -10.92 -7.45 9.95
N ASP A 164 -10.59 -6.70 11.00
CA ASP A 164 -10.59 -5.24 10.94
C ASP A 164 -9.27 -4.66 10.40
N ILE A 165 -8.15 -5.35 10.61
CA ILE A 165 -6.82 -4.89 10.18
C ILE A 165 -6.42 -5.45 8.83
N ALA A 166 -6.75 -6.72 8.56
CA ALA A 166 -6.26 -7.41 7.36
C ALA A 166 -6.59 -6.67 6.04
N PRO A 167 -7.81 -6.13 5.83
CA PRO A 167 -8.08 -5.35 4.61
C PRO A 167 -7.22 -4.10 4.48
N TRP A 168 -6.93 -3.42 5.59
CA TRP A 168 -6.06 -2.24 5.62
C TRP A 168 -4.59 -2.60 5.42
N PHE A 169 -4.13 -3.75 5.94
CA PHE A 169 -2.80 -4.26 5.65
C PHE A 169 -2.60 -4.48 4.16
N VAL A 170 -3.55 -5.15 3.50
CA VAL A 170 -3.49 -5.36 2.04
C VAL A 170 -3.51 -4.02 1.30
N ALA A 171 -4.43 -3.12 1.63
CA ALA A 171 -4.56 -1.84 0.93
C ALA A 171 -3.31 -0.95 1.08
N LEU A 172 -2.79 -0.80 2.29
CA LEU A 172 -1.62 0.05 2.57
C LEU A 172 -0.31 -0.63 2.12
N GLY A 173 -0.17 -1.94 2.34
CA GLY A 173 0.98 -2.72 1.90
C GLY A 173 1.11 -2.73 0.38
N TYR A 174 0.00 -2.87 -0.35
CA TYR A 174 0.01 -2.79 -1.81
C TYR A 174 0.46 -1.40 -2.30
N ASN A 175 0.02 -0.33 -1.64
CA ASN A 175 0.46 1.03 -1.99
C ASN A 175 1.91 1.31 -1.57
N LEU A 176 2.42 0.65 -0.53
CA LEU A 176 3.85 0.68 -0.21
C LEU A 176 4.68 -0.01 -1.29
N PHE A 177 4.25 -1.18 -1.77
CA PHE A 177 4.85 -1.86 -2.92
C PHE A 177 4.91 -0.94 -4.15
N ILE A 178 3.79 -0.29 -4.49
CA ILE A 178 3.73 0.67 -5.60
C ILE A 178 4.75 1.80 -5.43
N LEU A 179 4.87 2.36 -4.22
CA LEU A 179 5.83 3.42 -3.94
C LEU A 179 7.26 2.95 -4.13
N ILE A 180 7.60 1.75 -3.63
CA ILE A 180 8.94 1.15 -3.79
C ILE A 180 9.26 0.89 -5.26
N ALA A 181 8.32 0.33 -6.02
CA ALA A 181 8.49 0.13 -7.45
C ALA A 181 8.71 1.47 -8.18
N ALA A 182 7.86 2.46 -7.91
CA ALA A 182 7.95 3.77 -8.54
C ALA A 182 9.29 4.47 -8.27
N THR A 183 9.75 4.50 -7.01
CA THR A 183 11.06 5.08 -6.68
C THR A 183 12.20 4.28 -7.27
N GLY A 184 12.10 2.94 -7.31
CA GLY A 184 13.07 2.06 -7.94
C GLY A 184 13.28 2.36 -9.42
N TYR A 185 12.21 2.47 -10.20
CA TYR A 185 12.32 2.73 -11.64
C TYR A 185 13.03 4.04 -11.95
N VAL A 186 12.69 5.10 -11.23
CA VAL A 186 13.28 6.44 -11.46
C VAL A 186 14.76 6.46 -11.03
N MET A 187 15.15 5.65 -10.04
CA MET A 187 16.55 5.41 -9.67
C MET A 187 17.29 4.41 -10.58
N GLY A 188 16.60 3.81 -11.55
CA GLY A 188 17.20 2.85 -12.50
C GLY A 188 17.33 1.43 -11.96
N VAL A 189 16.62 1.10 -10.88
CA VAL A 189 16.61 -0.23 -10.27
C VAL A 189 15.53 -1.08 -10.92
N THR A 190 15.94 -2.04 -11.75
CA THR A 190 15.02 -2.90 -12.50
C THR A 190 15.61 -4.25 -12.88
N GLN A 191 14.79 -5.31 -12.83
CA GLN A 191 15.15 -6.64 -13.34
C GLN A 191 15.15 -6.73 -14.88
N SER A 192 14.74 -5.67 -15.59
CA SER A 192 14.61 -5.64 -17.06
C SER A 192 13.67 -6.71 -17.66
N LYS A 193 12.73 -7.22 -16.86
CA LYS A 193 11.65 -8.11 -17.30
C LYS A 193 10.35 -7.32 -17.34
N GLU A 194 9.70 -7.28 -18.50
CA GLU A 194 8.46 -6.51 -18.66
C GLU A 194 7.38 -7.01 -17.69
N TYR A 195 6.73 -6.08 -16.98
CA TYR A 195 5.72 -6.31 -15.94
C TYR A 195 6.23 -7.04 -14.68
N ALA A 196 7.54 -7.25 -14.58
CA ALA A 196 8.25 -7.81 -13.44
C ALA A 196 9.55 -7.01 -13.19
N GLU A 197 9.48 -5.71 -13.44
CA GLU A 197 10.62 -4.82 -13.32
C GLU A 197 11.08 -4.55 -11.89
N PRO A 198 10.24 -4.52 -10.82
CA PRO A 198 10.73 -4.29 -9.45
C PRO A 198 11.76 -5.33 -9.02
N GLU A 199 12.68 -4.95 -8.14
CA GLU A 199 13.66 -5.88 -7.58
C GLU A 199 13.06 -6.86 -6.57
N TRP A 200 13.78 -7.94 -6.30
CA TRP A 200 13.34 -9.10 -5.51
C TRP A 200 12.69 -8.78 -4.14
N TYR A 201 13.09 -7.69 -3.48
CA TYR A 201 12.53 -7.32 -2.17
C TYR A 201 11.17 -6.64 -2.28
N ALA A 202 10.80 -6.12 -3.45
CA ALA A 202 9.45 -5.67 -3.75
C ALA A 202 8.55 -6.83 -4.19
N ASP A 203 9.15 -7.95 -4.63
CA ASP A 203 8.43 -9.19 -4.94
C ASP A 203 8.00 -9.97 -3.67
N LEU A 204 8.70 -9.75 -2.54
CA LEU A 204 8.42 -10.37 -1.22
C LEU A 204 7.36 -9.60 -0.41
#